data_AF-A0A9E2BJK2-F1
#
_entry.id   AF-A0A9E2BJK2-F1
#
_cell.length_a   1.000
_cell.length_b   1.000
_cell.length_c   1.000
_cell.angle_alpha   90.00
_cell.angle_beta   90.00
_cell.angle_gamma   90.00
#
_symmetry.space_group_name_H-M   'P 1'
#
loop_
_entity.id
_entity.type
_entity.pdbx_description
1 polymer ?
#
loop_
_entity_poly.entity_id
_entity_poly.type
_entity_poly.pdbx_seq_one_letter_code
_entity_poly.pdbx_strand_id
1 'polypeptide(L)'
;MPAETVWHFLDRFREGSFVFLIGDKGVGKTALLTWVAHEQKGRAVLIRGAVTLPYEGKDILLWDDADASPSWHDEKRLRELLAPFRAGILAGRSLPSWAEAEIIRLKILSAEELQHVLEHHFPHLLRLNPTLPWYALTGGKMGWLLPLLHRMEKKGTLAPDHLLFAVESLLHPGSRRYTWRPDVRSNPLDALFFMAVILPTWDRRDALEITGWDISPSLWETFVSFPFVKDRGPWRFLPAELRDRLVPLMEREKPWLTWAWRRKALQLRQAVSDPSGGLQGEKDLLGLPSASPAGISVDHVKSLLDTWRRGRWDPGHSLIQTFRSNYPHLPQEWAKAWVLNAIEEARLFRDRPILQAILRHYYVEGRMTHEEVAARLHLSRATYFRYHREALQHLARLFTAPEEGL
;
A
#
# COMPACT_ATOMS: atom_id res chain seq x y z
N MET A 1 -0.98 24.91 -13.28
CA MET A 1 -0.67 25.85 -14.39
C MET A 1 -1.92 25.95 -15.26
N PRO A 2 -2.49 27.15 -15.45
CA PRO A 2 -3.48 27.39 -16.49
C PRO A 2 -2.95 26.96 -17.87
N ALA A 3 -3.81 26.44 -18.73
CA ALA A 3 -3.45 26.06 -20.10
C ALA A 3 -2.79 27.23 -20.87
N GLU A 4 -3.27 28.45 -20.61
CA GLU A 4 -2.72 29.70 -21.16
C GLU A 4 -1.24 29.91 -20.84
N THR A 5 -0.79 29.51 -19.65
CA THR A 5 0.63 29.61 -19.26
C THR A 5 1.51 28.61 -20.02
N VAL A 6 0.95 27.46 -20.41
CA VAL A 6 1.66 26.47 -21.25
C VAL A 6 1.75 26.96 -22.70
N TRP A 7 0.72 27.65 -23.20
CA TRP A 7 0.72 28.21 -24.56
C TRP A 7 1.64 29.44 -24.69
N HIS A 8 1.59 30.37 -23.74
CA HIS A 8 2.55 31.48 -23.70
C HIS A 8 4.00 30.98 -23.61
N PHE A 9 4.21 29.87 -22.91
CA PHE A 9 5.50 29.19 -22.85
C PHE A 9 5.93 28.66 -24.22
N LEU A 10 5.04 27.97 -24.94
CA LEU A 10 5.36 27.44 -26.27
C LEU A 10 5.68 28.55 -27.29
N ASP A 11 5.01 29.70 -27.19
CA ASP A 11 5.27 30.82 -28.09
C ASP A 11 6.67 31.41 -27.87
N ARG A 12 7.13 31.52 -26.62
CA ARG A 12 8.51 31.93 -26.31
C ARG A 12 9.57 30.89 -26.67
N PHE A 13 9.23 29.61 -26.52
CA PHE A 13 10.12 28.50 -26.89
C PHE A 13 10.48 28.51 -28.39
N ARG A 14 9.65 29.11 -29.25
CA ARG A 14 9.92 29.22 -30.69
C ARG A 14 11.08 30.15 -31.05
N GLU A 15 11.53 30.99 -30.12
CA GLU A 15 12.57 32.01 -30.37
C GLU A 15 14.00 31.47 -30.28
N GLY A 16 14.21 30.17 -30.02
CA GLY A 16 15.56 29.58 -29.95
C GLY A 16 16.22 29.64 -28.57
N SER A 17 15.41 29.67 -27.51
CA SER A 17 15.89 29.71 -26.13
C SER A 17 15.98 28.31 -25.50
N PHE A 18 16.83 28.18 -24.48
CA PHE A 18 16.84 27.04 -23.58
C PHE A 18 16.07 27.38 -22.31
N VAL A 19 15.22 26.46 -21.86
CA VAL A 19 14.36 26.65 -20.69
C VAL A 19 14.62 25.54 -19.68
N PHE A 20 14.73 25.93 -18.41
CA PHE A 20 14.84 25.00 -17.30
C PHE A 20 13.47 24.71 -16.71
N LEU A 21 13.04 23.45 -16.77
CA LEU A 21 11.78 22.97 -16.20
C LEU A 21 12.02 22.27 -14.87
N ILE A 22 11.76 22.95 -13.77
CA ILE A 22 12.16 22.50 -12.44
C ILE A 22 10.93 22.12 -11.61
N GLY A 23 11.03 21.06 -10.84
CA GLY A 23 10.04 20.72 -9.83
C GLY A 23 10.23 19.34 -9.26
N ASP A 24 9.40 18.98 -8.28
CA ASP A 24 9.52 17.70 -7.58
C ASP A 24 9.23 16.48 -8.47
N LYS A 25 9.52 15.29 -7.96
CA LYS A 25 9.12 14.03 -8.60
C LYS A 25 7.59 13.97 -8.68
N GLY A 26 7.07 13.75 -9.88
CA GLY A 26 5.63 13.55 -10.14
C GLY A 26 4.83 14.82 -10.42
N VAL A 27 5.42 16.03 -10.47
CA VAL A 27 4.68 17.27 -10.79
C VAL A 27 4.26 17.40 -12.27
N GLY A 28 4.66 16.46 -13.13
CA GLY A 28 4.24 16.44 -14.54
C GLY A 28 5.31 16.88 -15.56
N LYS A 29 6.57 17.05 -15.16
CA LYS A 29 7.68 17.42 -16.07
C LYS A 29 7.75 16.54 -17.32
N THR A 30 7.85 15.23 -17.13
CA THR A 30 7.89 14.24 -18.22
C THR A 30 6.66 14.30 -19.13
N ALA A 31 5.46 14.52 -18.56
CA ALA A 31 4.23 14.61 -19.32
C ALA A 31 4.22 15.86 -20.21
N LEU A 32 4.67 17.00 -19.67
CA LEU A 32 4.85 18.24 -20.43
C LEU A 32 5.87 18.05 -21.55
N LEU A 33 7.05 17.48 -21.26
CA LEU A 33 8.06 17.19 -22.29
C LEU A 33 7.54 16.26 -23.39
N THR A 34 6.79 15.23 -23.03
CA THR A 34 6.20 14.29 -24.00
C THR A 34 5.19 14.99 -24.89
N TRP A 35 4.37 15.87 -24.32
CA TRP A 35 3.43 16.69 -25.08
C TRP A 35 4.16 17.65 -26.03
N VAL A 36 5.19 18.37 -25.56
CA VAL A 36 6.01 19.23 -26.43
C VAL A 36 6.65 18.42 -27.56
N ALA A 37 7.20 17.24 -27.26
CA ALA A 37 7.78 16.36 -28.28
C ALA A 37 6.77 16.00 -29.39
N HIS A 38 5.53 15.70 -29.00
CA HIS A 38 4.44 15.42 -29.92
C HIS A 38 4.10 16.64 -30.80
N GLU A 39 3.94 17.82 -30.19
CA GLU A 39 3.61 19.07 -30.91
C GLU A 39 4.69 19.49 -31.92
N GLN A 40 5.97 19.16 -31.64
CA GLN A 40 7.09 19.50 -32.52
C GLN A 40 7.24 18.57 -33.74
N LYS A 41 6.32 17.60 -33.95
CA LYS A 41 6.23 16.75 -35.17
C LYS A 41 7.57 16.16 -35.63
N GLY A 42 8.36 15.65 -34.69
CA GLY A 42 9.65 15.03 -34.97
C GLY A 42 10.84 15.99 -35.11
N ARG A 43 10.67 17.30 -34.86
CA ARG A 43 11.80 18.25 -34.75
C ARG A 43 12.51 18.17 -33.39
N ALA A 44 11.85 17.58 -32.39
CA ALA A 44 12.37 17.41 -31.06
C ALA A 44 12.92 16.00 -30.82
N VAL A 45 13.98 15.90 -30.02
CA VAL A 45 14.50 14.65 -29.46
C VAL A 45 14.25 14.65 -27.95
N LEU A 46 13.61 13.59 -27.44
CA LEU A 46 13.38 13.39 -26.01
C LEU A 46 14.39 12.40 -25.45
N ILE A 47 15.15 12.83 -24.44
CA ILE A 47 16.22 12.07 -23.81
C ILE A 47 15.97 12.02 -22.29
N ARG A 48 16.40 10.93 -21.64
CA ARG A 48 16.20 10.70 -20.20
C ARG A 48 17.51 10.35 -19.52
N GLY A 49 17.82 11.06 -18.43
CA GLY A 49 18.96 10.78 -17.56
C GLY A 49 20.32 11.08 -18.20
N ALA A 50 21.37 10.37 -17.75
CA ALA A 50 22.73 10.54 -18.23
C ALA A 50 22.94 9.75 -19.54
N VAL A 51 22.76 10.39 -20.68
CA VAL A 51 22.97 9.79 -22.01
C VAL A 51 23.95 10.67 -22.80
N THR A 52 24.92 10.05 -23.46
CA THR A 52 25.77 10.71 -24.47
C THR A 52 24.94 10.96 -25.72
N LEU A 53 24.91 12.20 -26.21
CA LEU A 53 24.06 12.65 -27.32
C LEU A 53 24.70 12.29 -28.68
N PRO A 54 24.15 11.35 -29.48
CA PRO A 54 24.60 11.11 -30.85
C PRO A 54 23.41 11.32 -31.78
N TYR A 55 22.95 12.56 -31.94
CA TYR A 55 21.76 12.83 -32.75
C TYR A 55 22.00 13.97 -33.74
N GLU A 56 22.23 13.59 -34.99
CA GLU A 56 22.21 14.50 -36.14
C GLU A 56 20.76 14.74 -36.60
N GLY A 57 20.43 16.00 -36.96
CA GLY A 57 19.18 16.34 -37.65
C GLY A 57 17.95 16.65 -36.78
N LYS A 58 18.12 16.93 -35.48
CA LYS A 58 17.04 17.43 -34.61
C LYS A 58 17.39 18.81 -34.07
N ASP A 59 16.48 19.76 -34.23
CA ASP A 59 16.73 21.16 -33.84
C ASP A 59 16.42 21.43 -32.36
N ILE A 60 15.61 20.57 -31.73
CA ILE A 60 15.06 20.81 -30.39
C ILE A 60 15.43 19.67 -29.44
N LEU A 61 16.07 20.00 -28.31
CA LEU A 61 16.38 19.04 -27.25
C LEU A 61 15.33 19.08 -26.13
N LEU A 62 14.80 17.92 -25.74
CA LEU A 62 13.98 17.75 -24.55
C LEU A 62 14.71 16.77 -23.64
N TRP A 63 15.23 17.25 -22.52
CA TRP A 63 16.06 16.44 -21.62
C TRP A 63 15.37 16.27 -20.27
N ASP A 64 14.86 15.08 -19.99
CA ASP A 64 14.22 14.73 -18.73
C ASP A 64 15.25 14.14 -17.74
N ASP A 65 15.13 14.48 -16.46
CA ASP A 65 16.10 14.12 -15.40
C ASP A 65 17.54 14.58 -15.75
N ALA A 66 17.65 15.78 -16.34
CA ALA A 66 18.91 16.34 -16.80
C ALA A 66 19.90 16.61 -15.65
N ASP A 67 19.39 16.84 -14.44
CA ASP A 67 20.18 16.99 -13.21
C ASP A 67 20.85 15.70 -12.72
N ALA A 68 20.50 14.54 -13.29
CA ALA A 68 21.23 13.30 -13.07
C ALA A 68 22.52 13.22 -13.93
N SER A 69 22.70 14.11 -14.91
CA SER A 69 23.88 14.14 -15.77
C SER A 69 25.08 14.75 -15.03
N PRO A 70 26.29 14.15 -15.09
CA PRO A 70 27.50 14.77 -14.56
C PRO A 70 27.79 16.15 -15.18
N SER A 71 27.31 16.39 -16.40
CA SER A 71 27.52 17.65 -17.11
C SER A 71 26.59 18.77 -16.62
N TRP A 72 25.57 18.46 -15.80
CA TRP A 72 24.59 19.44 -15.32
C TRP A 72 25.22 20.59 -14.53
N HIS A 73 26.29 20.30 -13.78
CA HIS A 73 26.97 21.26 -12.93
C HIS A 73 28.19 21.91 -13.60
N ASP A 74 28.54 21.51 -14.83
CA ASP A 74 29.64 22.07 -15.61
C ASP A 74 29.06 22.90 -16.76
N GLU A 75 29.05 24.23 -16.58
CA GLU A 75 28.49 25.17 -17.56
C GLU A 75 29.10 25.00 -18.94
N LYS A 76 30.42 24.89 -19.02
CA LYS A 76 31.13 24.81 -20.29
C LYS A 76 30.72 23.53 -21.03
N ARG A 77 30.73 22.41 -20.32
CA ARG A 77 30.35 21.11 -20.89
C ARG A 77 28.88 21.07 -21.28
N LEU A 78 27.99 21.66 -20.48
CA LEU A 78 26.57 21.72 -20.85
C LEU A 78 26.36 22.59 -22.10
N ARG A 79 27.02 23.76 -22.19
CA ARG A 79 26.97 24.59 -23.40
C ARG A 79 27.47 23.85 -24.65
N GLU A 80 28.56 23.10 -24.54
CA GLU A 80 29.06 22.25 -25.63
C GLU A 80 28.04 21.18 -26.05
N LEU A 81 27.39 20.53 -25.09
CA LEU A 81 26.34 19.54 -25.35
C LEU A 81 25.08 20.15 -25.99
N LEU A 82 24.76 21.40 -25.65
CA LEU A 82 23.58 22.10 -26.15
C LEU A 82 23.81 22.80 -27.49
N ALA A 83 25.06 23.11 -27.85
CA ALA A 83 25.43 23.84 -29.07
C ALA A 83 24.83 23.29 -30.39
N PRO A 84 24.64 21.96 -30.57
CA PRO A 84 24.01 21.44 -31.78
C PRO A 84 22.50 21.74 -31.91
N PHE A 85 21.84 22.13 -30.83
CA PHE A 85 20.39 22.36 -30.80
C PHE A 85 20.08 23.85 -30.86
N ARG A 86 19.03 24.20 -31.62
CA ARG A 86 18.52 25.57 -31.70
C ARG A 86 17.76 25.98 -30.43
N ALA A 87 17.10 25.04 -29.77
CA ALA A 87 16.30 25.28 -28.57
C ALA A 87 16.25 24.02 -27.70
N GLY A 88 15.86 24.15 -26.44
CA GLY A 88 15.58 22.96 -25.65
C GLY A 88 14.96 23.20 -24.28
N ILE A 89 14.34 22.16 -23.75
CA ILE A 89 13.80 22.13 -22.38
C ILE A 89 14.61 21.14 -21.58
N LEU A 90 15.27 21.61 -20.54
CA LEU A 90 16.01 20.79 -19.60
C LEU A 90 15.21 20.66 -18.31
N ALA A 91 14.71 19.46 -18.03
CA ALA A 91 13.89 19.18 -16.87
C ALA A 91 14.69 18.49 -15.77
N GLY A 92 14.57 19.02 -14.55
CA GLY A 92 15.28 18.49 -13.38
C GLY A 92 14.55 18.79 -12.07
N ARG A 93 15.17 18.41 -10.94
CA ARG A 93 14.72 18.76 -9.59
C ARG A 93 15.46 19.98 -9.04
N SER A 94 16.69 20.18 -9.47
CA SER A 94 17.53 21.31 -9.06
C SER A 94 17.92 22.19 -10.24
N LEU A 95 18.21 23.45 -9.98
CA LEU A 95 18.79 24.36 -10.96
C LEU A 95 20.31 24.28 -10.91
N PRO A 96 21.01 24.37 -12.06
CA PRO A 96 22.42 24.68 -12.06
C PRO A 96 22.65 26.04 -11.40
N SER A 97 23.74 26.20 -10.65
CA SER A 97 24.08 27.46 -9.97
C SER A 97 24.35 28.62 -10.94
N TRP A 98 24.70 28.31 -12.18
CA TRP A 98 25.05 29.25 -13.25
C TRP A 98 23.87 29.52 -14.20
N ALA A 99 22.70 28.91 -13.99
CA ALA A 99 21.57 29.06 -14.90
C ALA A 99 20.98 30.48 -14.85
N GLU A 100 21.36 31.32 -15.81
CA GLU A 100 20.77 32.64 -16.07
C GLU A 100 19.56 32.60 -17.03
N ALA A 101 19.14 31.40 -17.45
CA ALA A 101 18.10 31.20 -18.45
C ALA A 101 16.68 31.31 -17.88
N GLU A 102 15.68 31.19 -18.75
CA GLU A 102 14.26 31.16 -18.35
C GLU A 102 13.97 29.89 -17.52
N ILE A 103 13.37 30.09 -16.34
CA ILE A 103 13.09 29.03 -15.37
C ILE A 103 11.59 28.89 -15.20
N ILE A 104 11.08 27.69 -15.43
CA ILE A 104 9.69 27.31 -15.16
C ILE A 104 9.67 26.36 -13.98
N ARG A 105 9.05 26.80 -12.89
CA ARG A 105 8.87 25.98 -11.69
C ARG A 105 7.50 25.35 -11.69
N LEU A 106 7.43 24.05 -11.99
CA LEU A 106 6.24 23.25 -11.79
C LEU A 106 6.07 22.98 -10.29
N LYS A 107 4.91 23.38 -9.76
CA LYS A 107 4.52 23.14 -8.38
C LYS A 107 3.58 21.95 -8.29
N ILE A 108 3.55 21.34 -7.12
CA ILE A 108 2.45 20.45 -6.73
C ILE A 108 1.17 21.30 -6.73
N LEU A 109 0.10 20.78 -7.34
CA LEU A 109 -1.19 21.47 -7.34
C LEU A 109 -1.75 21.55 -5.92
N SER A 110 -2.37 22.66 -5.55
CA SER A 110 -3.20 22.71 -4.33
C SER A 110 -4.42 21.80 -4.46
N ALA A 111 -5.16 21.59 -3.37
CA ALA A 111 -6.40 20.83 -3.42
C ALA A 111 -7.44 21.52 -4.33
N GLU A 112 -7.52 22.86 -4.28
CA GLU A 112 -8.40 23.68 -5.10
C GLU A 112 -7.99 23.66 -6.57
N GLU A 113 -6.69 23.79 -6.86
CA GLU A 113 -6.19 23.71 -8.24
C GLU A 113 -6.42 22.32 -8.84
N LEU A 114 -6.20 21.25 -8.07
CA LEU A 114 -6.49 19.89 -8.49
C LEU A 114 -7.98 19.70 -8.77
N GLN A 115 -8.84 20.18 -7.88
CA GLN A 115 -10.29 20.12 -8.04
C GLN A 115 -10.72 20.86 -9.32
N HIS A 116 -10.20 22.06 -9.54
CA HIS A 116 -10.46 22.84 -10.75
C HIS A 116 -10.05 22.09 -12.02
N VAL A 117 -8.86 21.47 -12.03
CA VAL A 117 -8.38 20.62 -13.15
C VAL A 117 -9.35 19.47 -13.41
N LEU A 118 -9.81 18.80 -12.35
CA LEU A 118 -10.74 17.68 -12.46
C LEU A 118 -12.11 18.12 -12.99
N GLU A 119 -12.62 19.27 -12.55
CA GLU A 119 -13.92 19.83 -12.99
C GLU A 119 -13.89 20.24 -14.46
N HIS A 120 -12.82 20.87 -14.90
CA HIS A 120 -12.74 21.42 -16.25
C HIS A 120 -12.33 20.38 -17.29
N HIS A 121 -11.41 19.47 -16.95
CA HIS A 121 -10.85 18.53 -17.91
C HIS A 121 -11.40 17.11 -17.77
N PHE A 122 -11.93 16.75 -16.59
CA PHE A 122 -12.42 15.39 -16.32
C PHE A 122 -13.80 15.37 -15.63
N PRO A 123 -14.79 16.19 -16.06
CA PRO A 123 -16.08 16.32 -15.37
C PRO A 123 -16.85 15.00 -15.28
N HIS A 124 -16.70 14.12 -16.27
CA HIS A 124 -17.32 12.80 -16.25
C HIS A 124 -16.74 11.91 -15.14
N LEU A 125 -15.42 11.94 -14.88
CA LEU A 125 -14.82 11.16 -13.80
C LEU A 125 -15.23 11.66 -12.43
N LEU A 126 -15.36 12.99 -12.24
CA LEU A 126 -15.92 13.55 -11.00
C LEU A 126 -17.37 13.13 -10.79
N ARG A 127 -18.21 13.13 -11.83
CA ARG A 127 -19.60 12.63 -11.71
C ARG A 127 -19.67 11.16 -11.29
N LEU A 128 -18.74 10.35 -11.78
CA LEU A 128 -18.65 8.93 -11.42
C LEU A 128 -18.01 8.69 -10.04
N ASN A 129 -17.27 9.68 -9.52
CA ASN A 129 -16.42 9.56 -8.34
C ASN A 129 -16.46 10.82 -7.46
N PRO A 130 -17.64 11.36 -7.10
CA PRO A 130 -17.72 12.66 -6.44
C PRO A 130 -17.10 12.64 -5.05
N THR A 131 -17.00 11.44 -4.46
CA THR A 131 -16.47 11.25 -3.12
C THR A 131 -14.97 10.97 -3.12
N LEU A 132 -14.30 10.66 -4.24
CA LEU A 132 -12.89 10.24 -4.15
C LEU A 132 -12.01 11.37 -3.58
N PRO A 133 -11.17 11.09 -2.56
CA PRO A 133 -10.26 12.09 -2.00
C PRO A 133 -9.04 12.26 -2.90
N TRP A 134 -9.23 12.80 -4.10
CA TRP A 134 -8.22 12.91 -5.17
C TRP A 134 -6.90 13.52 -4.69
N TYR A 135 -7.00 14.58 -3.89
CA TYR A 135 -5.82 15.22 -3.32
C TYR A 135 -5.10 14.31 -2.33
N ALA A 136 -5.81 13.61 -1.44
CA ALA A 136 -5.18 12.66 -0.52
C ALA A 136 -4.51 11.50 -1.27
N LEU A 137 -5.12 11.02 -2.37
CA LEU A 137 -4.60 9.93 -3.19
C LEU A 137 -3.35 10.32 -4.00
N THR A 138 -3.28 11.55 -4.51
CA THR A 138 -2.26 11.96 -5.48
C THR A 138 -1.29 13.00 -4.94
N GLY A 139 -1.60 13.62 -3.81
CA GLY A 139 -0.87 14.73 -3.22
C GLY A 139 -0.69 15.88 -4.21
N GLY A 140 -1.66 16.14 -5.09
CA GLY A 140 -1.59 17.21 -6.11
C GLY A 140 -0.60 16.94 -7.25
N LYS A 141 -0.01 15.75 -7.33
CA LYS A 141 1.02 15.40 -8.31
C LYS A 141 0.40 14.84 -9.60
N MET A 142 0.48 15.59 -10.68
CA MET A 142 -0.08 15.21 -11.99
C MET A 142 0.45 13.88 -12.53
N GLY A 143 1.70 13.53 -12.24
CA GLY A 143 2.31 12.25 -12.65
C GLY A 143 1.67 11.03 -11.99
N TRP A 144 0.95 11.21 -10.87
CA TRP A 144 0.14 10.16 -10.26
C TRP A 144 -1.32 10.23 -10.70
N LEU A 145 -1.84 11.45 -10.85
CA LEU A 145 -3.21 11.70 -11.27
C LEU A 145 -3.50 11.18 -12.67
N LEU A 146 -2.74 11.59 -13.69
CA LEU A 146 -3.06 11.27 -15.09
C LEU A 146 -3.08 9.76 -15.38
N PRO A 147 -2.09 8.95 -14.94
CA PRO A 147 -2.17 7.50 -15.12
C PRO A 147 -3.34 6.87 -14.37
N LEU A 148 -3.70 7.41 -13.19
CA LEU A 148 -4.87 6.95 -12.44
C LEU A 148 -6.17 7.24 -13.22
N LEU A 149 -6.37 8.48 -13.67
CA LEU A 149 -7.56 8.87 -14.45
C LEU A 149 -7.69 8.03 -15.73
N HIS A 150 -6.59 7.87 -16.49
CA HIS A 150 -6.59 7.06 -17.71
C HIS A 150 -6.99 5.60 -17.44
N ARG A 151 -6.55 5.02 -16.32
CA ARG A 151 -6.92 3.66 -15.93
C ARG A 151 -8.38 3.55 -15.53
N MET A 152 -8.89 4.54 -14.80
CA MET A 152 -10.30 4.61 -14.41
C MET A 152 -11.21 4.76 -15.64
N GLU A 153 -10.84 5.61 -16.58
CA GLU A 153 -11.57 5.83 -17.84
C GLU A 153 -11.60 4.55 -18.70
N LYS A 154 -10.44 3.93 -18.94
CA LYS A 154 -10.34 2.69 -19.73
C LYS A 154 -11.19 1.54 -19.17
N LYS A 155 -11.45 1.56 -17.87
CA LYS A 155 -12.19 0.51 -17.19
C LYS A 155 -13.71 0.72 -17.25
N GLY A 156 -14.18 1.94 -17.52
CA GLY A 156 -15.62 2.25 -17.64
C GLY A 156 -16.42 1.93 -16.37
N THR A 157 -15.76 1.76 -15.22
CA THR A 157 -16.40 1.23 -14.01
C THR A 157 -17.14 2.31 -13.24
N LEU A 158 -18.40 1.97 -12.91
CA LEU A 158 -19.43 2.68 -12.14
C LEU A 158 -19.62 2.04 -10.74
N ALA A 159 -18.61 1.34 -10.21
CA ALA A 159 -18.77 0.50 -9.02
C ALA A 159 -18.55 1.26 -7.69
N PRO A 160 -19.28 0.93 -6.62
CA PRO A 160 -19.17 1.63 -5.33
C PRO A 160 -17.79 1.59 -4.64
N ASP A 161 -16.85 0.75 -5.08
CA ASP A 161 -15.52 0.58 -4.47
C ASP A 161 -14.38 1.28 -5.24
N HIS A 162 -14.65 2.42 -5.88
CA HIS A 162 -13.66 3.17 -6.68
C HIS A 162 -12.39 3.56 -5.91
N LEU A 163 -12.48 3.70 -4.58
CA LEU A 163 -11.34 4.04 -3.75
C LEU A 163 -10.30 2.90 -3.68
N LEU A 164 -10.73 1.66 -3.48
CA LEU A 164 -9.82 0.51 -3.47
C LEU A 164 -9.18 0.29 -4.84
N PHE A 165 -9.96 0.48 -5.91
CA PHE A 165 -9.43 0.40 -7.27
C PHE A 165 -8.39 1.50 -7.55
N ALA A 166 -8.64 2.73 -7.10
CA ALA A 166 -7.70 3.83 -7.27
C ALA A 166 -6.39 3.58 -6.54
N VAL A 167 -6.47 3.12 -5.29
CA VAL A 167 -5.32 2.69 -4.49
C VAL A 167 -4.56 1.56 -5.18
N GLU A 168 -5.23 0.47 -5.56
CA GLU A 168 -4.65 -0.68 -6.27
C GLU A 168 -3.90 -0.21 -7.53
N SER A 169 -4.50 0.69 -8.29
CA SER A 169 -3.91 1.25 -9.51
C SER A 169 -2.63 2.04 -9.23
N LEU A 170 -2.54 2.68 -8.07
CA LEU A 170 -1.33 3.40 -7.64
C LEU A 170 -0.26 2.41 -7.15
N LEU A 171 -0.63 1.46 -6.28
CA LEU A 171 0.28 0.46 -5.71
C LEU A 171 0.88 -0.47 -6.77
N HIS A 172 0.08 -0.88 -7.75
CA HIS A 172 0.48 -1.86 -8.77
C HIS A 172 0.30 -1.30 -10.18
N PRO A 173 1.22 -0.44 -10.66
CA PRO A 173 1.16 0.07 -12.02
C PRO A 173 1.13 -1.08 -13.04
N GLY A 174 0.03 -1.17 -13.81
CA GLY A 174 -0.17 -2.22 -14.81
C GLY A 174 -1.04 -3.39 -14.34
N SER A 175 -1.43 -3.43 -13.06
CA SER A 175 -2.43 -4.37 -12.57
C SER A 175 -3.72 -4.20 -13.38
N ARG A 176 -4.16 -5.30 -14.01
CA ARG A 176 -5.49 -5.37 -14.64
C ARG A 176 -6.56 -5.81 -13.64
N ARG A 177 -6.16 -6.12 -12.40
CA ARG A 177 -7.04 -6.71 -11.38
C ARG A 177 -8.07 -5.67 -10.93
N TYR A 178 -9.28 -6.14 -10.66
CA TYR A 178 -10.45 -5.32 -10.33
C TYR A 178 -10.80 -5.38 -8.84
N THR A 179 -10.07 -6.19 -8.07
CA THR A 179 -10.26 -6.37 -6.64
C THR A 179 -8.88 -6.40 -6.00
N TRP A 180 -8.66 -5.51 -5.03
CA TRP A 180 -7.51 -5.60 -4.16
C TRP A 180 -7.59 -6.96 -3.47
N ARG A 181 -6.56 -7.79 -3.64
CA ARG A 181 -6.43 -9.06 -2.94
C ARG A 181 -5.43 -8.83 -1.82
N PRO A 182 -5.88 -8.53 -0.60
CA PRO A 182 -5.02 -8.63 0.56
C PRO A 182 -4.80 -10.10 0.91
N ASP A 183 -4.57 -10.98 -0.07
CA ASP A 183 -3.84 -12.21 0.22
C ASP A 183 -2.41 -11.79 0.52
N VAL A 184 -2.22 -11.23 1.71
CA VAL A 184 -1.00 -10.61 2.24
C VAL A 184 0.26 -11.38 1.80
N ARG A 185 0.15 -12.71 1.69
CA ARG A 185 1.13 -13.69 1.19
C ARG A 185 1.61 -13.55 -0.25
N SER A 186 1.00 -12.72 -1.10
CA SER A 186 1.41 -12.59 -2.50
C SER A 186 2.22 -11.31 -2.75
N ASN A 187 2.02 -10.26 -1.94
CA ASN A 187 2.66 -8.97 -2.19
C ASN A 187 2.94 -8.18 -0.89
N PRO A 188 4.22 -7.94 -0.54
CA PRO A 188 4.56 -7.18 0.66
C PRO A 188 4.12 -5.71 0.58
N LEU A 189 3.89 -5.16 -0.61
CA LEU A 189 3.36 -3.80 -0.76
C LEU A 189 1.89 -3.69 -0.31
N ASP A 190 1.09 -4.73 -0.56
CA ASP A 190 -0.28 -4.80 -0.08
C ASP A 190 -0.32 -4.94 1.44
N ALA A 191 0.61 -5.69 2.02
CA ALA A 191 0.77 -5.80 3.46
C ALA A 191 1.11 -4.44 4.09
N LEU A 192 2.07 -3.71 3.51
CA LEU A 192 2.44 -2.37 3.94
C LEU A 192 1.25 -1.40 3.87
N PHE A 193 0.52 -1.42 2.76
CA PHE A 193 -0.65 -0.56 2.61
C PHE A 193 -1.77 -0.92 3.60
N PHE A 194 -2.09 -2.20 3.75
CA PHE A 194 -3.09 -2.66 4.71
C PHE A 194 -2.73 -2.19 6.12
N MET A 195 -1.47 -2.36 6.54
CA MET A 195 -0.94 -1.91 7.83
C MET A 195 -1.09 -0.39 7.99
N ALA A 196 -0.75 0.38 6.96
CA ALA A 196 -0.86 1.83 6.96
C ALA A 196 -2.31 2.34 7.08
N VAL A 197 -3.29 1.57 6.61
CA VAL A 197 -4.71 1.89 6.78
C VAL A 197 -5.16 1.70 8.23
N ILE A 198 -4.78 0.59 8.86
CA ILE A 198 -5.24 0.29 10.21
C ILE A 198 -4.55 1.14 11.28
N LEU A 199 -3.29 1.55 11.08
CA LEU A 199 -2.53 2.29 12.07
C LEU A 199 -2.53 3.80 11.80
N PRO A 200 -2.81 4.65 12.80
CA PRO A 200 -2.78 6.10 12.62
C PRO A 200 -1.39 6.61 12.24
N THR A 201 -0.37 6.02 12.85
CA THR A 201 1.04 6.33 12.64
C THR A 201 1.84 5.04 12.69
N TRP A 202 2.91 4.97 11.91
CA TRP A 202 3.73 3.77 11.79
C TRP A 202 5.14 4.12 11.30
N ASP A 203 6.12 3.29 11.64
CA ASP A 203 7.48 3.34 11.10
C ASP A 203 7.88 2.00 10.43
N ARG A 204 9.15 1.88 10.01
CA ARG A 204 9.64 0.65 9.36
C ARG A 204 9.65 -0.55 10.32
N ARG A 205 9.89 -0.31 11.61
CA ARG A 205 9.90 -1.36 12.63
C ARG A 205 8.48 -1.88 12.84
N ASP A 206 7.50 -0.99 12.99
CA ASP A 206 6.07 -1.37 13.07
C ASP A 206 5.68 -2.22 11.87
N ALA A 207 6.10 -1.82 10.66
CA ALA A 207 5.82 -2.56 9.45
C ALA A 207 6.40 -3.98 9.48
N LEU A 208 7.67 -4.14 9.87
CA LEU A 208 8.33 -5.46 9.98
C LEU A 208 7.64 -6.33 11.04
N GLU A 209 7.44 -5.76 12.23
CA GLU A 209 6.89 -6.49 13.36
C GLU A 209 5.46 -6.91 13.07
N ILE A 210 4.57 -6.00 12.66
CA ILE A 210 3.15 -6.26 12.49
C ILE A 210 2.90 -7.22 11.33
N THR A 211 3.46 -6.91 10.16
CA THR A 211 3.20 -7.69 8.95
C THR A 211 3.94 -9.04 8.99
N GLY A 212 5.08 -9.11 9.69
CA GLY A 212 5.95 -10.30 9.70
C GLY A 212 6.72 -10.51 8.38
N TRP A 213 6.71 -9.53 7.47
CA TRP A 213 7.42 -9.59 6.20
C TRP A 213 8.85 -9.12 6.33
N ASP A 214 9.73 -9.72 5.53
CA ASP A 214 11.03 -9.13 5.26
C ASP A 214 10.86 -7.95 4.29
N ILE A 215 10.73 -6.75 4.85
CA ILE A 215 10.57 -5.51 4.09
C ILE A 215 11.95 -4.96 3.77
N SER A 216 12.40 -5.20 2.54
CA SER A 216 13.66 -4.66 2.04
C SER A 216 13.67 -3.12 2.13
N PRO A 217 14.85 -2.48 2.28
CA PRO A 217 14.95 -1.03 2.26
C PRO A 217 14.38 -0.42 0.97
N SER A 218 14.63 -1.03 -0.20
CA SER A 218 14.11 -0.51 -1.48
C SER A 218 12.59 -0.57 -1.59
N LEU A 219 11.96 -1.64 -1.08
CA LEU A 219 10.50 -1.74 -1.03
C LEU A 219 9.92 -0.70 -0.08
N TRP A 220 10.52 -0.53 1.09
CA TRP A 220 10.14 0.51 2.05
C TRP A 220 10.20 1.90 1.44
N GLU A 221 11.33 2.26 0.82
CA GLU A 221 11.50 3.54 0.13
C GLU A 221 10.49 3.73 -1.00
N THR A 222 10.18 2.66 -1.73
CA THR A 222 9.12 2.69 -2.76
C THR A 222 7.77 3.02 -2.13
N PHE A 223 7.40 2.34 -1.05
CA PHE A 223 6.12 2.54 -0.37
C PHE A 223 5.98 3.96 0.21
N VAL A 224 6.99 4.45 0.93
CA VAL A 224 6.92 5.80 1.51
C VAL A 224 7.03 6.91 0.45
N SER A 225 7.42 6.58 -0.79
CA SER A 225 7.40 7.52 -1.91
C SER A 225 6.01 7.75 -2.52
N PHE A 226 5.01 6.93 -2.16
CA PHE A 226 3.64 7.16 -2.62
C PHE A 226 3.10 8.48 -2.07
N PRO A 227 2.37 9.26 -2.89
CA PRO A 227 1.95 10.60 -2.51
C PRO A 227 0.90 10.63 -1.38
N PHE A 228 0.20 9.52 -1.17
CA PHE A 228 -0.76 9.34 -0.08
C PHE A 228 -0.10 8.89 1.24
N VAL A 229 1.20 8.60 1.24
CA VAL A 229 1.98 8.40 2.48
C VAL A 229 2.60 9.74 2.86
N LYS A 230 2.33 10.18 4.08
CA LYS A 230 2.86 11.43 4.64
C LYS A 230 3.87 11.13 5.73
N ASP A 231 4.75 12.08 5.98
CA ASP A 231 5.80 12.01 6.98
C ASP A 231 5.59 13.03 8.11
N ARG A 232 5.92 12.61 9.34
CA ARG A 232 5.96 13.47 10.52
C ARG A 232 7.17 13.05 11.36
N GLY A 233 8.36 13.49 10.96
CA GLY A 233 9.63 13.07 11.55
C GLY A 233 9.92 11.59 11.23
N PRO A 234 10.18 10.72 12.23
CA PRO A 234 10.42 9.30 11.99
C PRO A 234 9.13 8.55 11.59
N TRP A 235 7.97 9.12 11.89
CA TRP A 235 6.67 8.49 11.68
C TRP A 235 6.13 8.73 10.27
N ARG A 236 5.35 7.78 9.80
CA ARG A 236 4.57 7.84 8.57
C ARG A 236 3.08 7.69 8.90
N PHE A 237 2.23 8.24 8.05
CA PHE A 237 0.77 8.14 8.21
C PHE A 237 0.05 8.27 6.88
N LEU A 238 -1.20 7.79 6.83
CA LEU A 238 -2.14 8.13 5.77
C LEU A 238 -3.00 9.32 6.20
N PRO A 239 -3.32 10.28 5.30
CA PRO A 239 -4.28 11.34 5.59
C PRO A 239 -5.59 10.79 6.14
N ALA A 240 -6.17 11.44 7.15
CA ALA A 240 -7.39 10.98 7.82
C ALA A 240 -8.55 10.78 6.82
N GLU A 241 -8.69 11.71 5.86
CA GLU A 241 -9.74 11.68 4.84
C GLU A 241 -9.66 10.45 3.94
N LEU A 242 -8.45 9.90 3.76
CA LEU A 242 -8.22 8.65 3.03
C LEU A 242 -8.41 7.45 3.95
N ARG A 243 -7.81 7.48 5.14
CA ARG A 243 -7.82 6.39 6.12
C ARG A 243 -9.25 6.06 6.58
N ASP A 244 -10.04 7.05 6.94
CA ASP A 244 -11.40 6.88 7.48
C ASP A 244 -12.35 6.22 6.48
N ARG A 245 -12.06 6.35 5.18
CA ARG A 245 -12.81 5.70 4.11
C ARG A 245 -12.31 4.29 3.82
N LEU A 246 -11.00 4.07 3.94
CA LEU A 246 -10.39 2.77 3.69
C LEU A 246 -10.64 1.79 4.83
N VAL A 247 -10.64 2.24 6.09
CA VAL A 247 -10.82 1.35 7.26
C VAL A 247 -12.10 0.53 7.17
N PRO A 248 -13.31 1.11 6.95
CA PRO A 248 -14.54 0.32 6.83
C PRO A 248 -14.51 -0.64 5.65
N LEU A 249 -13.87 -0.27 4.54
CA LEU A 249 -13.70 -1.14 3.37
C LEU A 249 -12.81 -2.33 3.73
N MET A 250 -11.69 -2.11 4.42
CA MET A 250 -10.79 -3.19 4.84
C MET A 250 -11.41 -4.09 5.90
N GLU A 251 -12.16 -3.52 6.84
CA GLU A 251 -12.93 -4.26 7.84
C GLU A 251 -14.02 -5.13 7.20
N ARG A 252 -14.64 -4.66 6.12
CA ARG A 252 -15.61 -5.46 5.36
C ARG A 252 -14.94 -6.60 4.60
N GLU A 253 -13.83 -6.33 3.93
CA GLU A 253 -13.14 -7.31 3.06
C GLU A 253 -12.32 -8.35 3.86
N LYS A 254 -11.67 -7.92 4.95
CA LYS A 254 -10.78 -8.73 5.80
C LYS A 254 -10.91 -8.32 7.28
N PRO A 255 -12.09 -8.47 7.90
CA PRO A 255 -12.31 -8.13 9.31
C PRO A 255 -11.28 -8.78 10.24
N TRP A 256 -10.89 -10.01 9.91
CA TRP A 256 -9.96 -10.80 10.70
C TRP A 256 -8.53 -10.24 10.72
N LEU A 257 -8.06 -9.74 9.58
CA LEU A 257 -6.71 -9.23 9.43
C LEU A 257 -6.59 -7.87 10.10
N THR A 258 -7.60 -7.01 9.91
CA THR A 258 -7.74 -5.73 10.61
C THR A 258 -7.61 -5.93 12.12
N TRP A 259 -8.35 -6.88 12.68
CA TRP A 259 -8.34 -7.13 14.11
C TRP A 259 -6.99 -7.65 14.62
N ALA A 260 -6.43 -8.68 13.97
CA ALA A 260 -5.15 -9.27 14.36
C ALA A 260 -4.04 -8.22 14.38
N TRP A 261 -3.93 -7.40 13.33
CA TRP A 261 -2.87 -6.40 13.24
C TRP A 261 -3.08 -5.20 14.16
N ARG A 262 -4.32 -4.78 14.43
CA ARG A 262 -4.59 -3.77 15.47
C ARG A 262 -4.15 -4.24 16.84
N ARG A 263 -4.45 -5.49 17.20
CA ARG A 263 -4.03 -6.08 18.47
C ARG A 263 -2.50 -6.14 18.57
N LYS A 264 -1.84 -6.60 17.52
CA LYS A 264 -0.38 -6.66 17.46
C LYS A 264 0.26 -5.28 17.58
N ALA A 265 -0.31 -4.28 16.93
CA ALA A 265 0.14 -2.89 17.06
C ALA A 265 0.01 -2.35 18.49
N LEU A 266 -1.12 -2.65 19.16
CA LEU A 266 -1.26 -2.31 20.58
C LEU A 266 -0.18 -2.96 21.43
N GLN A 267 0.08 -4.26 21.24
CA GLN A 267 1.11 -4.97 22.01
C GLN A 267 2.49 -4.34 21.82
N LEU A 268 2.85 -3.97 20.58
CA LEU A 268 4.11 -3.29 20.28
C LEU A 268 4.22 -1.93 20.97
N ARG A 269 3.14 -1.14 20.98
CA ARG A 269 3.11 0.18 21.63
C ARG A 269 3.17 0.05 23.16
N GLN A 270 2.46 -0.92 23.73
CA GLN A 270 2.50 -1.24 25.15
C GLN A 270 3.87 -1.69 25.63
N ALA A 271 4.63 -2.40 24.79
CA ALA A 271 6.00 -2.80 25.11
C ALA A 271 7.00 -1.62 25.08
N VAL A 272 6.65 -0.52 24.40
CA VAL A 272 7.50 0.68 24.28
C VAL A 272 7.12 1.75 25.32
N SER A 273 5.85 1.83 25.71
CA SER A 273 5.37 2.72 26.78
C SER A 273 5.60 2.08 28.15
N ASP A 274 6.40 2.73 28.99
CA ASP A 274 6.60 2.41 30.42
C ASP A 274 5.22 2.09 31.09
N PRO A 275 5.06 1.00 31.88
CA PRO A 275 3.74 0.49 32.31
C PRO A 275 2.95 1.43 33.24
N SER A 276 3.47 2.61 33.55
CA SER A 276 2.91 3.60 34.47
C SER A 276 2.06 4.69 33.80
N GLY A 277 1.91 4.72 32.47
CA GLY A 277 1.24 5.83 31.77
C GLY A 277 0.21 5.47 30.68
N GLY A 278 -1.08 5.59 31.02
CA GLY A 278 -2.16 6.13 30.16
C GLY A 278 -2.35 5.63 28.71
N LEU A 279 -2.65 4.34 28.51
CA LEU A 279 -2.95 3.76 27.18
C LEU A 279 -4.44 3.81 26.75
N GLN A 280 -5.30 4.46 27.53
CA GLN A 280 -6.75 4.42 27.26
C GLN A 280 -7.11 5.12 25.94
N GLY A 281 -6.49 6.25 25.62
CA GLY A 281 -6.75 6.99 24.38
C GLY A 281 -6.31 6.25 23.10
N GLU A 282 -5.27 5.40 23.17
CA GLU A 282 -4.83 4.63 22.00
C GLU A 282 -5.74 3.44 21.68
N LYS A 283 -6.34 2.81 22.70
CA LYS A 283 -7.33 1.74 22.50
C LYS A 283 -8.55 2.25 21.75
N ASP A 284 -9.02 3.45 22.11
CA ASP A 284 -10.14 4.12 21.44
C ASP A 284 -9.79 4.49 19.99
N LEU A 285 -8.56 4.99 19.74
CA LEU A 285 -8.08 5.33 18.38
C LEU A 285 -7.92 4.11 17.44
N LEU A 286 -7.73 2.92 17.99
CA LEU A 286 -7.66 1.68 17.22
C LEU A 286 -9.01 0.97 17.12
N GLY A 287 -10.08 1.53 17.71
CA GLY A 287 -11.43 0.98 17.63
C GLY A 287 -11.51 -0.45 18.18
N LEU A 288 -10.67 -0.79 19.16
CA LEU A 288 -10.71 -2.10 19.79
C LEU A 288 -11.76 -2.09 20.90
N PRO A 289 -12.65 -3.09 20.99
CA PRO A 289 -13.61 -3.16 22.08
C PRO A 289 -12.87 -3.13 23.42
N SER A 290 -13.42 -2.39 24.39
CA SER A 290 -12.87 -2.24 25.75
C SER A 290 -12.73 -3.58 26.48
N ALA A 291 -13.51 -4.60 26.08
CA ALA A 291 -13.29 -5.98 26.43
C ALA A 291 -12.38 -6.65 25.40
N SER A 292 -11.10 -6.87 25.76
CA SER A 292 -10.29 -7.89 25.09
C SER A 292 -11.05 -9.23 25.17
N PRO A 293 -11.09 -10.07 24.11
CA PRO A 293 -11.61 -11.43 24.21
C PRO A 293 -10.63 -12.34 24.97
N ALA A 294 -10.15 -11.87 26.13
CA ALA A 294 -9.47 -12.64 27.16
C ALA A 294 -10.43 -13.56 27.94
N GLY A 295 -11.69 -13.67 27.51
CA GLY A 295 -12.75 -14.36 28.24
C GLY A 295 -12.92 -15.85 27.94
N ILE A 296 -12.01 -16.51 27.22
CA ILE A 296 -12.00 -17.98 27.16
C ILE A 296 -11.09 -18.45 28.28
N SER A 297 -11.69 -18.83 29.41
CA SER A 297 -10.92 -19.37 30.53
C SER A 297 -10.18 -20.64 30.11
N VAL A 298 -9.04 -20.90 30.75
CA VAL A 298 -8.29 -22.16 30.64
C VAL A 298 -9.20 -23.39 30.77
N ASP A 299 -10.23 -23.29 31.61
CA ASP A 299 -11.21 -24.36 31.84
C ASP A 299 -12.12 -24.61 30.62
N HIS A 300 -12.36 -23.58 29.82
CA HIS A 300 -13.14 -23.68 28.59
C HIS A 300 -12.38 -24.45 27.50
N VAL A 301 -11.09 -24.16 27.31
CA VAL A 301 -10.26 -24.92 26.35
C VAL A 301 -10.03 -26.35 26.83
N LYS A 302 -9.87 -26.57 28.15
CA LYS A 302 -9.84 -27.91 28.73
C LYS A 302 -11.13 -28.68 28.48
N SER A 303 -12.30 -28.05 28.63
CA SER A 303 -13.61 -28.67 28.35
C SER A 303 -13.74 -29.13 26.89
N LEU A 304 -13.26 -28.33 25.93
CA LEU A 304 -13.22 -28.71 24.51
C LEU A 304 -12.32 -29.92 24.24
N LEU A 305 -11.12 -29.92 24.83
CA LEU A 305 -10.18 -31.02 24.72
C LEU A 305 -10.66 -32.30 25.41
N ASP A 306 -11.37 -32.17 26.52
CA ASP A 306 -11.94 -33.32 27.25
C ASP A 306 -13.14 -33.91 26.50
N THR A 307 -13.96 -33.08 25.86
CA THR A 307 -15.03 -33.54 24.95
C THR A 307 -14.44 -34.31 23.77
N TRP A 308 -13.29 -33.85 23.26
CA TRP A 308 -12.53 -34.53 22.23
C TRP A 308 -11.88 -35.85 22.69
N ARG A 309 -11.19 -35.86 23.85
CA ARG A 309 -10.57 -37.06 24.44
C ARG A 309 -11.59 -38.16 24.71
N ARG A 310 -12.84 -37.81 25.00
CA ARG A 310 -13.94 -38.73 25.25
C ARG A 310 -14.59 -39.29 23.98
N GLY A 311 -14.03 -39.02 22.80
CA GLY A 311 -14.51 -39.57 21.52
C GLY A 311 -15.89 -39.06 21.10
N ARG A 312 -16.41 -38.00 21.73
CA ARG A 312 -17.71 -37.39 21.44
C ARG A 312 -17.60 -36.21 20.47
N TRP A 313 -16.49 -36.11 19.75
CA TRP A 313 -16.27 -35.03 18.79
C TRP A 313 -16.84 -35.43 17.44
N ASP A 314 -17.97 -34.82 17.09
CA ASP A 314 -18.42 -34.73 15.72
C ASP A 314 -17.43 -33.82 14.96
N PRO A 315 -16.72 -34.30 13.91
CA PRO A 315 -15.76 -33.50 13.14
C PRO A 315 -16.37 -32.23 12.52
N GLY A 316 -17.69 -32.10 12.48
CA GLY A 316 -18.41 -30.89 12.09
C GLY A 316 -18.45 -29.77 13.15
N HIS A 317 -18.16 -30.07 14.42
CA HIS A 317 -18.18 -29.11 15.54
C HIS A 317 -16.88 -28.30 15.60
N SER A 318 -16.73 -27.38 14.66
CA SER A 318 -15.54 -26.54 14.48
C SER A 318 -15.25 -25.66 15.71
N LEU A 319 -13.97 -25.38 15.97
CA LEU A 319 -13.51 -24.30 16.87
C LEU A 319 -14.28 -22.99 16.68
N ILE A 320 -14.72 -22.73 15.45
CA ILE A 320 -15.56 -21.59 15.06
C ILE A 320 -16.98 -21.73 15.62
N GLN A 321 -17.61 -22.90 15.55
CA GLN A 321 -18.92 -23.13 16.17
C GLN A 321 -18.85 -23.00 17.68
N THR A 322 -17.82 -23.53 18.33
CA THR A 322 -17.62 -23.31 19.76
C THR A 322 -17.44 -21.84 20.09
N PHE A 323 -16.57 -21.13 19.36
CA PHE A 323 -16.42 -19.68 19.51
C PHE A 323 -17.77 -18.97 19.34
N ARG A 324 -18.59 -19.37 18.35
CA ARG A 324 -19.93 -18.82 18.12
C ARG A 324 -20.92 -19.15 19.23
N SER A 325 -20.87 -20.33 19.83
CA SER A 325 -21.73 -20.69 20.97
C SER A 325 -21.43 -19.85 22.20
N ASN A 326 -20.15 -19.50 22.42
CA ASN A 326 -19.73 -18.69 23.57
C ASN A 326 -19.84 -17.19 23.31
N TYR A 327 -19.69 -16.78 22.06
CA TYR A 327 -19.76 -15.39 21.63
C TYR A 327 -20.77 -15.24 20.48
N PRO A 328 -22.07 -15.52 20.73
CA PRO A 328 -23.09 -15.51 19.68
C PRO A 328 -23.30 -14.11 19.07
N HIS A 329 -22.90 -13.07 19.80
CA HIS A 329 -22.95 -11.68 19.36
C HIS A 329 -21.76 -11.27 18.49
N LEU A 330 -20.67 -12.06 18.44
CA LEU A 330 -19.51 -11.74 17.62
C LEU A 330 -19.68 -12.28 16.19
N PRO A 331 -19.32 -11.51 15.15
CA PRO A 331 -19.37 -11.98 13.77
C PRO A 331 -18.53 -13.25 13.59
N GLN A 332 -18.99 -14.20 12.76
CA GLN A 332 -18.27 -15.44 12.48
C GLN A 332 -16.82 -15.21 12.01
N GLU A 333 -16.58 -14.11 11.30
CA GLU A 333 -15.25 -13.74 10.84
C GLU A 333 -14.26 -13.42 11.97
N TRP A 334 -14.75 -13.07 13.17
CA TRP A 334 -13.91 -12.86 14.35
C TRP A 334 -13.38 -14.17 14.92
N ALA A 335 -14.15 -15.26 14.81
CA ALA A 335 -13.68 -16.59 15.18
C ALA A 335 -12.49 -17.02 14.30
N LYS A 336 -12.59 -16.76 12.98
CA LYS A 336 -11.50 -17.03 12.04
C LYS A 336 -10.27 -16.17 12.33
N ALA A 337 -10.47 -14.89 12.64
CA ALA A 337 -9.42 -13.97 13.07
C ALA A 337 -8.66 -14.47 14.27
N TRP A 338 -9.41 -14.91 15.27
CA TRP A 338 -8.87 -15.41 16.50
C TRP A 338 -8.05 -16.68 16.29
N VAL A 339 -8.56 -17.64 15.50
CA VAL A 339 -7.82 -18.86 15.13
C VAL A 339 -6.55 -18.52 14.35
N LEU A 340 -6.65 -17.60 13.38
CA LEU A 340 -5.49 -17.11 12.63
C LEU A 340 -4.43 -16.47 13.52
N ASN A 341 -4.87 -15.62 14.45
CA ASN A 341 -3.98 -14.92 15.35
C ASN A 341 -3.26 -15.92 16.25
N ALA A 342 -3.97 -16.92 16.78
CA ALA A 342 -3.37 -18.00 17.55
C ALA A 342 -2.36 -18.83 16.72
N ILE A 343 -2.63 -19.02 15.42
CA ILE A 343 -1.73 -19.70 14.49
C ILE A 343 -0.50 -18.85 14.14
N GLU A 344 -0.64 -17.53 14.01
CA GLU A 344 0.41 -16.61 13.53
C GLU A 344 1.24 -15.98 14.67
N GLU A 345 0.63 -15.54 15.77
CA GLU A 345 1.33 -14.88 16.89
C GLU A 345 2.22 -15.84 17.67
N ALA A 346 1.76 -17.06 17.89
CA ALA A 346 2.37 -17.87 18.94
C ALA A 346 3.69 -18.54 18.55
N ARG A 347 4.28 -18.18 17.38
CA ARG A 347 5.49 -18.80 16.80
C ARG A 347 5.45 -20.34 16.80
N LEU A 348 4.29 -20.93 17.04
CA LEU A 348 4.03 -22.33 17.43
C LEU A 348 4.62 -23.34 16.46
N PHE A 349 4.63 -22.93 15.21
CA PHE A 349 4.87 -23.76 14.06
C PHE A 349 6.06 -23.25 13.26
N ARG A 350 6.89 -22.35 13.83
CA ARG A 350 8.11 -21.88 13.16
C ARG A 350 8.97 -23.06 12.69
N ASP A 351 9.04 -24.10 13.51
CA ASP A 351 9.78 -25.34 13.22
C ASP A 351 8.90 -26.45 12.61
N ARG A 352 7.58 -26.20 12.46
CA ARG A 352 6.59 -27.18 11.98
C ARG A 352 5.56 -26.55 11.03
N PRO A 353 5.98 -26.02 9.87
CA PRO A 353 5.11 -25.27 8.94
C PRO A 353 3.91 -26.09 8.44
N ILE A 354 4.02 -27.42 8.41
CA ILE A 354 2.94 -28.32 7.99
C ILE A 354 1.71 -28.26 8.92
N LEU A 355 1.93 -28.09 10.22
CA LEU A 355 0.84 -28.00 11.21
C LEU A 355 0.06 -26.68 11.05
N GLN A 356 0.79 -25.59 10.82
CA GLN A 356 0.20 -24.29 10.50
C GLN A 356 -0.62 -24.35 9.21
N ALA A 357 -0.07 -24.98 8.16
CA ALA A 357 -0.76 -25.10 6.87
C ALA A 357 -2.09 -25.88 7.00
N ILE A 358 -2.10 -26.96 7.77
CA ILE A 358 -3.30 -27.76 8.04
C ILE A 358 -4.40 -26.91 8.72
N LEU A 359 -4.06 -26.20 9.79
CA LEU A 359 -5.03 -25.37 10.51
C LEU A 359 -5.53 -24.22 9.64
N ARG A 360 -4.64 -23.59 8.86
CA ARG A 360 -5.01 -22.49 7.96
C ARG A 360 -5.97 -22.95 6.86
N HIS A 361 -5.63 -24.01 6.12
CA HIS A 361 -6.48 -24.49 5.03
C HIS A 361 -7.85 -24.94 5.53
N TYR A 362 -7.91 -25.62 6.68
CA TYR A 362 -9.16 -26.15 7.19
C TYR A 362 -10.02 -25.09 7.91
N TYR A 363 -9.46 -24.34 8.86
CA TYR A 363 -10.26 -23.44 9.70
C TYR A 363 -10.37 -22.01 9.16
N VAL A 364 -9.40 -21.54 8.38
CA VAL A 364 -9.36 -20.15 7.91
C VAL A 364 -9.97 -20.02 6.54
N GLU A 365 -9.44 -20.81 5.60
CA GLU A 365 -9.90 -20.77 4.21
C GLU A 365 -11.28 -21.41 4.10
N GLY A 366 -11.59 -22.42 4.94
CA GLY A 366 -12.95 -22.91 5.21
C GLY A 366 -13.69 -23.47 3.98
N ARG A 367 -12.97 -23.77 2.91
CA ARG A 367 -13.51 -24.19 1.60
C ARG A 367 -13.15 -25.63 1.23
N MET A 368 -12.42 -26.32 2.09
CA MET A 368 -11.84 -27.62 1.82
C MET A 368 -12.21 -28.61 2.92
N THR A 369 -12.61 -29.82 2.53
CA THR A 369 -12.74 -30.98 3.39
C THR A 369 -11.37 -31.43 3.93
N HIS A 370 -11.35 -32.24 4.99
CA HIS A 370 -10.11 -32.82 5.52
C HIS A 370 -9.33 -33.58 4.44
N GLU A 371 -10.03 -34.34 3.59
CA GLU A 371 -9.47 -35.09 2.47
C GLU A 371 -8.85 -34.16 1.41
N GLU A 372 -9.53 -33.06 1.06
CA GLU A 372 -8.99 -32.09 0.11
C GLU A 372 -7.76 -31.36 0.66
N VAL A 373 -7.74 -31.03 1.96
CA VAL A 373 -6.55 -30.44 2.59
C VAL A 373 -5.40 -31.45 2.61
N ALA A 374 -5.67 -32.71 2.94
CA ALA A 374 -4.66 -33.77 2.91
C ALA A 374 -4.06 -33.94 1.51
N ALA A 375 -4.90 -33.97 0.47
CA ALA A 375 -4.47 -34.06 -0.92
C ALA A 375 -3.61 -32.86 -1.33
N ARG A 376 -4.04 -31.63 -0.99
CA ARG A 376 -3.30 -30.39 -1.30
C ARG A 376 -1.94 -30.32 -0.64
N LEU A 377 -1.81 -30.87 0.57
CA LEU A 377 -0.55 -30.91 1.32
C LEU A 377 0.28 -32.17 1.02
N HIS A 378 -0.14 -33.00 0.06
CA HIS A 378 0.49 -34.27 -0.28
C HIS A 378 0.69 -35.20 0.92
N LEU A 379 -0.28 -35.22 1.83
CA LEU A 379 -0.28 -36.06 3.03
C LEU A 379 -1.21 -37.26 2.84
N SER A 380 -0.79 -38.43 3.32
CA SER A 380 -1.73 -39.53 3.53
C SER A 380 -2.82 -39.10 4.52
N ARG A 381 -4.01 -39.68 4.41
CA ARG A 381 -5.12 -39.38 5.34
C ARG A 381 -4.72 -39.60 6.81
N ALA A 382 -3.99 -40.68 7.10
CA ALA A 382 -3.50 -40.97 8.44
C ALA A 382 -2.50 -39.92 8.94
N THR A 383 -1.55 -39.52 8.08
CA THR A 383 -0.57 -38.48 8.40
C THR A 383 -1.25 -37.13 8.64
N TYR A 384 -2.23 -36.78 7.80
CA TYR A 384 -3.02 -35.56 7.94
C TYR A 384 -3.72 -35.50 9.30
N PHE A 385 -4.49 -36.52 9.68
CA PHE A 385 -5.21 -36.50 10.95
C PHE A 385 -4.27 -36.49 12.16
N ARG A 386 -3.11 -37.16 12.06
CA ARG A 386 -2.07 -37.08 13.10
C ARG A 386 -1.56 -35.65 13.27
N TYR A 387 -1.20 -34.98 12.17
CA TYR A 387 -0.74 -33.60 12.21
C TYR A 387 -1.84 -32.60 12.57
N HIS A 388 -3.08 -32.82 12.13
CA HIS A 388 -4.23 -32.01 12.54
C HIS A 388 -4.46 -32.09 14.05
N ARG A 389 -4.46 -33.32 14.61
CA ARG A 389 -4.52 -33.56 16.06
C ARG A 389 -3.39 -32.87 16.80
N GLU A 390 -2.17 -33.01 16.31
CA GLU A 390 -0.99 -32.38 16.90
C GLU A 390 -1.12 -30.85 16.89
N ALA A 391 -1.52 -30.26 15.77
CA ALA A 391 -1.71 -28.82 15.63
C ALA A 391 -2.76 -28.29 16.61
N LEU A 392 -3.87 -29.02 16.80
CA LEU A 392 -4.90 -28.69 17.78
C LEU A 392 -4.40 -28.81 19.23
N GLN A 393 -3.59 -29.83 19.53
CA GLN A 393 -2.96 -29.98 20.84
C GLN A 393 -1.99 -28.85 21.14
N HIS A 394 -1.24 -28.39 20.14
CA HIS A 394 -0.35 -27.23 20.27
C HIS A 394 -1.12 -25.95 20.54
N LEU A 395 -2.19 -25.68 19.77
CA LEU A 395 -3.09 -24.56 20.04
C LEU A 395 -3.64 -24.62 21.46
N ALA A 396 -4.17 -25.77 21.86
CA ALA A 396 -4.70 -26.00 23.19
C ALA A 396 -3.71 -25.70 24.31
N ARG A 397 -2.46 -26.16 24.19
CA ARG A 397 -1.43 -25.95 25.22
C ARG A 397 -1.20 -24.47 25.52
N LEU A 398 -1.15 -23.62 24.49
CA LEU A 398 -1.01 -22.19 24.68
C LEU A 398 -2.14 -21.57 25.48
N PHE A 399 -3.37 -21.99 25.18
CA PHE A 399 -4.53 -21.47 25.88
C PHE A 399 -4.67 -22.02 27.29
N THR A 400 -3.93 -23.08 27.64
CA THR A 400 -3.92 -23.66 28.98
C THR A 400 -2.70 -23.29 29.80
N ALA A 401 -1.67 -22.69 29.19
CA ALA A 401 -0.53 -22.18 29.92
C ALA A 401 -1.01 -20.94 30.71
N PRO A 402 -0.90 -20.93 32.06
CA PRO A 402 -1.07 -19.69 32.81
C PRO A 402 -0.04 -18.67 32.28
N GLU A 403 -0.36 -17.38 32.33
CA GLU A 403 0.46 -16.25 31.83
C GLU A 403 1.88 -16.13 32.46
N GLU A 404 2.36 -17.18 33.13
CA GLU A 404 3.71 -17.27 33.67
C GLU A 404 4.70 -17.65 32.55
N GLY A 405 5.10 -16.64 31.76
CA GLY A 405 6.36 -16.65 31.02
C GLY A 405 6.29 -16.92 29.52
N LEU A 406 5.60 -16.05 28.76
CA LEU A 406 5.86 -15.83 27.33
C LEU A 406 6.33 -14.39 27.08
#